data_AF-A0A0L7LZT6-F1
#
_entry.id   AF-A0A0L7LZT6-F1
#
_cell.length_a   1.000
_cell.length_b   1.000
_cell.length_c   1.000
_cell.angle_alpha   90.00
_cell.angle_beta   90.00
_cell.angle_gamma   90.00
#
_symmetry.space_group_name_H-M   'P 1'
#
loop_
_entity.id
_entity.type
_entity.pdbx_description
1 polymer ?
#
loop_
_entity_poly.entity_id
_entity_poly.type
_entity_poly.pdbx_seq_one_letter_code
_entity_poly.pdbx_strand_id
1 'polypeptide(L)' 'MNMEITNLKSYKELVTLSAEEKTKDLKDYLNDKNRSESLIKKFKNFYMDLSRQRYSEKTLNKLV' A
#
# COMPACT_ATOMS: atom_id res chain seq x y z
N MET A 1 -10.80 -7.11 21.82
CA MET A 1 -11.24 -7.94 20.67
C MET A 1 -10.13 -8.93 20.34
N ASN A 2 -10.32 -10.22 20.62
CA ASN A 2 -9.43 -11.28 20.13
C ASN A 2 -9.96 -11.78 18.79
N MET A 3 -9.93 -10.93 17.76
CA MET A 3 -10.07 -11.42 16.39
C MET A 3 -8.68 -11.82 15.91
N GLU A 4 -8.52 -13.08 15.56
CA GLU A 4 -7.34 -13.54 14.83
C GLU A 4 -7.30 -12.80 13.48
N ILE A 5 -6.24 -12.03 13.24
CA ILE A 5 -6.12 -11.18 12.04
C ILE A 5 -6.23 -11.98 10.74
N THR A 6 -5.80 -13.24 10.77
CA THR A 6 -5.85 -14.21 9.66
C THR A 6 -7.26 -14.55 9.21
N ASN A 7 -8.24 -14.40 10.10
CA ASN A 7 -9.64 -14.70 9.82
C ASN A 7 -10.37 -13.54 9.14
N LEU A 8 -9.77 -12.35 9.08
CA LEU A 8 -10.34 -11.20 8.40
C LEU A 8 -10.38 -11.42 6.89
N LYS A 9 -11.50 -11.07 6.25
CA LYS A 9 -11.62 -11.09 4.79
C LYS A 9 -10.56 -10.21 4.11
N SER A 10 -10.32 -9.02 4.67
CA SER A 10 -9.28 -8.11 4.18
C SER A 10 -7.88 -8.71 4.26
N TYR A 11 -7.58 -9.50 5.29
CA TYR A 11 -6.29 -10.19 5.40
C TYR A 11 -6.07 -11.16 4.24
N LYS A 12 -7.05 -12.01 3.93
CA LYS A 12 -6.96 -12.97 2.82
C LYS A 12 -6.79 -12.26 1.48
N GLU A 13 -7.49 -11.15 1.28
CA GLU A 13 -7.34 -10.31 0.08
C GLU A 13 -5.95 -9.65 -0.01
N LEU A 14 -5.41 -9.16 1.11
CA LEU A 14 -4.07 -8.57 1.20
C LEU A 14 -2.96 -9.61 0.93
N VAL A 15 -3.14 -10.87 1.34
CA VAL A 15 -2.20 -11.95 1.01
C VAL A 15 -2.12 -12.16 -0.50
N THR A 16 -3.26 -12.19 -1.19
CA THR A 16 -3.30 -12.31 -2.66
C THR A 16 -2.65 -11.11 -3.34
N LEU A 17 -3.02 -9.89 -2.93
CA LEU A 17 -2.42 -8.66 -3.47
C LEU A 17 -0.90 -8.62 -3.23
N SER A 18 -0.43 -9.05 -2.06
CA SER A 18 1.00 -9.11 -1.75
C SER A 18 1.76 -10.06 -2.68
N ALA A 19 1.16 -11.20 -3.03
CA ALA A 19 1.76 -12.14 -3.98
C ALA A 19 1.89 -11.50 -5.38
N GLU A 20 0.84 -10.80 -5.85
CA GLU A 20 0.88 -10.09 -7.13
C GLU A 20 1.93 -8.97 -7.13
N GLU A 21 1.99 -8.17 -6.06
CA GLU A 21 2.90 -7.02 -5.95
C GLU A 21 4.38 -7.41 -5.85
N LYS A 22 4.68 -8.60 -5.31
CA LYS A 22 6.04 -9.15 -5.29
C LYS A 22 6.59 -9.46 -6.67
N THR A 23 5.73 -9.63 -7.68
CA THR A 23 6.14 -9.87 -9.07
C THR A 23 6.52 -8.59 -9.82
N LYS A 24 6.24 -7.41 -9.24
CA LYS A 24 6.48 -6.09 -9.85
C LYS A 24 7.71 -5.42 -9.26
N ASP A 25 8.43 -4.67 -10.10
CA ASP A 25 9.56 -3.86 -9.64
C ASP A 25 9.10 -2.54 -9.03
N LEU A 26 9.82 -2.05 -8.02
CA LEU A 26 9.53 -0.74 -7.42
C LEU A 26 9.54 0.39 -8.46
N LYS A 27 10.40 0.30 -9.49
CA LYS A 27 10.49 1.29 -10.58
C LYS A 27 9.15 1.48 -11.28
N ASP A 28 8.36 0.41 -11.44
CA ASP A 28 7.09 0.45 -12.16
C ASP A 28 6.06 1.27 -11.37
N TYR A 29 6.10 1.18 -10.04
CA TYR A 29 5.25 1.97 -9.14
C TYR A 29 5.64 3.44 -9.07
N LEU A 30 6.93 3.76 -9.27
CA LEU A 30 7.44 5.13 -9.27
C LEU A 30 7.22 5.84 -10.61
N ASN A 31 7.05 5.09 -11.69
CA ASN A 31 6.63 5.61 -12.99
C ASN A 31 5.18 6.14 -12.96
N ASP A 32 4.36 5.65 -12.03
CA ASP A 32 3.05 6.22 -11.73
C ASP A 32 3.19 7.43 -10.79
N LYS A 33 3.24 8.61 -11.40
CA LYS A 33 3.38 9.88 -10.69
C LYS A 33 2.17 10.18 -9.79
N ASN A 34 0.96 9.88 -10.25
CA ASN A 34 -0.27 10.17 -9.51
C ASN A 34 -0.35 9.35 -8.22
N ARG A 35 0.03 8.07 -8.30
CA ARG A 35 0.17 7.19 -7.14
C ARG A 35 1.23 7.72 -6.16
N SER A 36 2.38 8.13 -6.69
CA SER A 36 3.48 8.62 -5.85
C SER A 36 3.09 9.89 -5.08
N GLU A 37 2.40 10.82 -5.74
CA GLU A 37 1.91 12.05 -5.11
C GLU A 37 0.82 11.79 -4.07
N SER A 38 -0.07 10.80 -4.28
CA SER A 38 -1.12 10.47 -3.32
C SER A 38 -0.58 9.91 -1.99
N LEU A 39 0.58 9.25 -2.05
CA LEU A 39 1.33 8.66 -0.94
C LEU A 39 2.23 9.65 -0.19
N ILE A 40 2.36 10.87 -0.70
CA ILE A 40 3.13 11.94 -0.08
C ILE A 40 2.15 12.85 0.68
N LYS A 41 2.42 13.07 1.97
CA LYS A 41 1.63 13.95 2.83
C LYS A 41 2.54 14.97 3.51
N LYS A 42 2.18 16.25 3.37
CA LYS A 42 2.86 17.35 4.03
C LYS A 42 1.96 17.91 5.13
N PHE A 43 2.44 17.85 6.37
CA PHE A 43 1.83 18.44 7.54
C PHE A 43 2.62 19.69 7.95
N LYS A 44 2.08 20.49 8.89
CA LYS A 44 2.72 21.75 9.33
C LYS A 44 4.17 21.56 9.80
N ASN A 45 4.47 20.45 10.49
CA ASN A 45 5.77 20.20 11.13
C ASN A 45 6.48 18.94 10.63
N PHE A 46 5.89 18.20 9.69
CA PHE A 46 6.41 16.90 9.27
C PHE A 46 6.01 16.61 7.82
N TYR A 47 6.89 15.91 7.12
CA TYR A 47 6.70 15.45 5.75
C TYR A 47 6.82 13.93 5.71
N MET A 48 5.78 13.28 5.18
CA MET A 48 5.72 11.84 5.00
C MET A 48 5.77 11.49 3.52
N ASP A 49 6.67 10.58 3.15
CA ASP A 49 6.74 10.02 1.81
C ASP A 49 6.71 8.49 1.91
N LEU A 50 5.58 7.92 1.47
CA LEU A 50 5.36 6.47 1.40
C LEU A 50 5.43 5.95 -0.06
N SER A 51 5.87 6.77 -1.01
CA SER A 51 5.88 6.42 -2.44
C SER A 51 6.76 5.21 -2.78
N ARG A 52 7.82 4.98 -1.99
CA ARG A 52 8.76 3.84 -2.12
C ARG A 52 8.24 2.51 -1.55
N GLN A 53 6.97 2.45 -1.18
CA GLN A 53 6.31 1.18 -0.85
C GLN A 53 5.83 0.48 -2.14
N ARG A 54 5.69 -0.85 -2.13
CA ARG A 54 5.18 -1.62 -3.29
C ARG A 54 3.66 -1.80 -3.29
N TYR A 55 2.93 -0.88 -2.66
CA TYR A 55 1.48 -0.93 -2.57
C TYR A 55 0.83 -0.29 -3.79
N SER A 56 -0.02 -1.03 -4.48
CA SER A 56 -1.00 -0.49 -5.41
C SER A 56 -2.06 0.32 -4.66
N GLU A 57 -2.82 1.15 -5.39
CA GLU A 57 -3.98 1.85 -4.84
C GLU A 57 -5.00 0.87 -4.22
N LYS A 58 -5.18 -0.31 -4.83
CA LYS A 58 -6.04 -1.38 -4.30
C LYS A 58 -5.57 -1.87 -2.93
N THR A 59 -4.27 -2.08 -2.77
CA THR A 59 -3.68 -2.51 -1.49
C THR A 59 -3.82 -1.43 -0.43
N LEU A 60 -3.60 -0.16 -0.78
CA LEU A 60 -3.81 0.95 0.15
C LEU A 60 -5.26 1.01 0.65
N ASN A 61 -6.24 0.86 -0.25
CA ASN A 61 -7.66 0.84 0.12
C ASN A 61 -8.07 -0.34 1.00
N LYS A 62 -7.26 -1.41 1.06
CA LYS A 62 -7.50 -2.59 1.92
C LYS A 62 -6.77 -2.52 3.26
N LEU A 63 -5.78 -1.64 3.38
CA LEU A 63 -5.02 -1.40 4.61
C LEU A 63 -5.70 -0.37 5.54
N VAL A 64 -6.54 0.50 4.98
CA VAL A 64 -7.38 1.47 5.72
C VAL A 64 -8.65 0.78 6.24
#